data_AF-A0A1V9XM70-F1
#
_entry.id   AF-A0A1V9XM70-F1
#
_cell.length_a   1.000
_cell.length_b   1.000
_cell.length_c   1.000
_cell.angle_alpha   90.00
_cell.angle_beta   90.00
_cell.angle_gamma   90.00
#
_symmetry.space_group_name_H-M   'P 1'
#
loop_
_entity.id
_entity.type
_entity.pdbx_description
1 polymer ?
#
loop_
_entity_poly.entity_id
_entity_poly.type
_entity_poly.pdbx_seq_one_letter_code
_entity_poly.pdbx_strand_id
1 'polypeptide(L)'
;MHAGIVTLILFGAGTLGFRCASKEGLFPNPSDCASFYLCSHWEPYLYNCSANLYYDRRLRLCQWPEKADCSSSEEATTFYATEPSTTIDSAPTTIESETVSTESSIKYTDFETTADNFYDEPSSATIHIDQVGEEKQHACAQPTDVSNSSALYWQKWRYGDVMPYSALHAGEQIVETVDKRLIKQYTEIVKVVRNGTSHIGATLGPSRFTNQGIYYLHNGELAQVYNEPVWVLCVHSAYKDNVHWIPWSSSELCPPPNAFSSDEFLLARALHHPREGFYVAGGATPREPLITAFQNLQSNDHYDVLCAVNSFATKKEATEPRWPMRRRPT
;
A
#
# COMPACT_ATOMS: atom_id res chain seq x y z
N MET A 1 -9.33 -66.86 7.70
CA MET A 1 -10.32 -65.90 7.18
C MET A 1 -10.28 -64.68 8.10
N HIS A 2 -9.45 -63.68 7.81
CA HIS A 2 -9.38 -62.45 8.60
C HIS A 2 -10.11 -61.36 7.81
N ALA A 3 -11.29 -60.96 8.29
CA ALA A 3 -12.05 -59.85 7.75
C ALA A 3 -11.63 -58.56 8.49
N GLY A 4 -10.77 -57.77 7.86
CA GLY A 4 -10.50 -56.39 8.28
C GLY A 4 -11.39 -55.44 7.50
N ILE A 5 -12.40 -54.87 8.17
CA ILE A 5 -13.18 -53.76 7.63
C ILE A 5 -12.32 -52.50 7.80
N VAL A 6 -11.72 -52.05 6.70
CA VAL A 6 -11.06 -50.75 6.61
C VAL A 6 -12.16 -49.70 6.48
N THR A 7 -12.39 -48.94 7.54
CA THR A 7 -13.30 -47.80 7.53
C THR A 7 -12.70 -46.71 6.64
N LEU A 8 -13.23 -46.60 5.43
CA LEU A 8 -12.88 -45.57 4.46
C LEU A 8 -13.47 -44.25 4.97
N ILE A 9 -12.66 -43.46 5.69
CA ILE A 9 -13.00 -42.08 6.00
C ILE A 9 -13.02 -41.34 4.66
N LEU A 10 -14.23 -41.02 4.20
CA LEU A 10 -14.45 -40.06 3.13
C LEU A 10 -13.91 -38.72 3.61
N PHE A 11 -12.69 -38.38 3.18
CA PHE A 11 -12.20 -37.01 3.25
C PHE A 11 -13.19 -36.14 2.47
N GLY A 12 -13.76 -35.16 3.16
CA GLY A 12 -14.68 -34.20 2.60
C GLY A 12 -14.12 -33.56 1.34
N ALA A 13 -15.03 -33.26 0.41
CA ALA A 13 -14.74 -32.55 -0.82
C ALA A 13 -13.80 -31.37 -0.57
N GLY A 14 -12.58 -31.48 -1.10
CA GLY A 14 -11.58 -30.42 -1.04
C GLY A 14 -12.07 -29.22 -1.84
N THR A 15 -12.24 -28.09 -1.16
CA THR A 15 -12.16 -26.77 -1.77
C THR A 15 -10.89 -26.70 -2.60
N LEU A 16 -10.97 -26.27 -3.87
CA LEU A 16 -9.79 -26.08 -4.73
C LEU A 16 -8.77 -25.20 -4.02
N GLY A 17 -7.74 -25.79 -3.44
CA GLY A 17 -6.64 -25.06 -2.81
C GLY A 17 -5.78 -24.42 -3.89
N PHE A 18 -5.62 -23.10 -3.82
CA PHE A 18 -4.65 -22.40 -4.65
C PHE A 18 -3.24 -23.00 -4.41
N ARG A 19 -2.42 -23.09 -5.46
CA ARG A 19 -1.05 -23.63 -5.39
C ARG A 19 -0.06 -22.61 -5.90
N CYS A 20 1.04 -22.46 -5.17
CA CYS A 20 2.12 -21.56 -5.54
C CYS A 20 2.82 -22.01 -6.83
N ALA A 21 2.91 -21.11 -7.81
CA ALA A 21 3.63 -21.36 -9.05
C ALA A 21 5.15 -21.23 -8.91
N SER A 22 5.62 -20.49 -7.90
CA SER A 22 7.03 -20.42 -7.49
C SER A 22 7.18 -20.42 -5.97
N LYS A 23 8.40 -20.68 -5.50
CA LYS A 23 8.74 -20.72 -4.07
C LYS A 23 8.39 -19.42 -3.35
N GLU A 24 8.63 -18.27 -3.99
CA GLU A 24 8.25 -16.94 -3.51
C GLU A 24 7.51 -16.14 -4.61
N GLY A 25 6.58 -15.26 -4.22
CA GLY A 25 5.97 -14.28 -5.14
C GLY A 25 4.54 -13.87 -4.80
N LEU A 26 4.01 -12.85 -5.48
CA LEU A 26 2.62 -12.42 -5.37
C LEU A 26 1.83 -12.86 -6.60
N PHE A 27 0.70 -13.51 -6.39
CA PHE A 27 -0.11 -14.15 -7.42
C PHE A 27 -1.57 -13.73 -7.33
N PRO A 28 -2.28 -13.54 -8.45
CA PRO A 28 -3.70 -13.21 -8.41
C PRO A 28 -4.51 -14.36 -7.80
N ASN A 29 -5.55 -14.02 -7.04
CA ASN A 29 -6.55 -15.01 -6.68
C ASN A 29 -7.46 -15.26 -7.90
N PRO A 30 -7.56 -16.50 -8.41
CA PRO A 30 -8.36 -16.81 -9.58
C PRO A 30 -9.87 -16.64 -9.36
N SER A 31 -10.33 -16.62 -8.11
CA SER A 31 -11.75 -16.59 -7.75
C SER A 31 -12.25 -15.24 -7.24
N ASP A 32 -11.33 -14.32 -6.90
CA ASP A 32 -11.69 -13.03 -6.33
C ASP A 32 -10.63 -11.98 -6.65
N CYS A 33 -11.02 -10.97 -7.44
CA CYS A 33 -10.13 -9.88 -7.81
C CYS A 33 -9.74 -8.99 -6.64
N ALA A 34 -10.54 -8.93 -5.58
CA ALA A 34 -10.25 -8.16 -4.38
C ALA A 34 -9.24 -8.86 -3.47
N SER A 35 -8.66 -9.99 -3.88
CA SER A 35 -7.64 -10.69 -3.12
C SER A 35 -6.53 -11.28 -3.99
N PHE A 36 -5.42 -11.64 -3.35
CA PHE A 36 -4.24 -12.20 -3.98
C PHE A 36 -3.53 -13.16 -3.02
N TYR A 37 -2.69 -14.03 -3.57
CA TYR A 37 -1.88 -14.95 -2.79
C TYR A 37 -0.43 -14.47 -2.72
N LEU A 38 0.10 -14.32 -1.51
CA LEU A 38 1.54 -14.31 -1.29
C LEU A 38 2.00 -15.75 -1.14
N CYS A 39 2.92 -16.17 -1.98
CA CYS A 39 3.61 -17.44 -1.87
C CYS A 39 4.93 -17.25 -1.14
N SER A 40 5.15 -18.05 -0.10
CA SER A 40 6.42 -18.14 0.62
C SER A 40 6.73 -19.59 0.93
N HIS A 41 7.89 -20.08 0.50
CA HIS A 41 8.29 -21.49 0.60
C HIS A 41 7.25 -22.48 0.03
N TRP A 42 6.62 -22.13 -1.10
CA TRP A 42 5.52 -22.88 -1.74
C TRP A 42 4.17 -22.87 -1.01
N GLU A 43 4.09 -22.19 0.14
CA GLU A 43 2.85 -22.05 0.92
C GLU A 43 2.09 -20.78 0.48
N PRO A 44 0.81 -20.88 0.07
CA PRO A 44 0.02 -19.73 -0.34
C PRO A 44 -0.73 -19.09 0.83
N TYR A 45 -0.60 -17.78 0.97
CA TYR A 45 -1.29 -16.97 1.97
C TYR A 45 -2.23 -16.00 1.27
N LEU A 46 -3.52 -16.05 1.58
CA LEU A 46 -4.53 -15.17 1.00
C LEU A 46 -4.50 -13.79 1.68
N TYR A 47 -4.36 -12.74 0.88
CA TYR A 47 -4.43 -11.35 1.28
C TYR A 47 -5.55 -10.65 0.54
N ASN A 48 -6.29 -9.81 1.25
CA ASN A 48 -7.29 -8.95 0.64
C ASN A 48 -6.68 -7.60 0.31
N CYS A 49 -7.04 -7.07 -0.84
CA CYS A 49 -6.84 -5.68 -1.17
C CYS A 49 -7.70 -4.79 -0.26
N SER A 50 -7.23 -3.56 -0.02
CA SER A 50 -8.04 -2.54 0.66
C SER A 50 -9.36 -2.32 -0.08
N ALA A 51 -10.39 -1.86 0.64
CA ALA A 51 -11.76 -1.77 0.13
C ALA A 51 -11.83 -1.12 -1.26
N ASN A 52 -12.50 -1.81 -2.19
CA ASN A 52 -12.68 -1.42 -3.60
C ASN A 52 -11.42 -1.39 -4.48
N LEU A 53 -10.35 -2.10 -4.12
CA LEU A 53 -9.19 -2.31 -4.97
C LEU A 53 -9.09 -3.77 -5.43
N TYR A 54 -8.62 -3.99 -6.64
CA TYR A 54 -8.35 -5.30 -7.23
C TYR A 54 -6.86 -5.53 -7.44
N TYR A 55 -6.41 -6.75 -7.25
CA TYR A 55 -5.01 -7.09 -7.45
C TYR A 55 -4.65 -7.08 -8.94
N ASP A 56 -3.73 -6.19 -9.32
CA ASP A 56 -3.15 -6.14 -10.65
C ASP A 56 -1.95 -7.10 -10.72
N ARG A 57 -2.08 -8.20 -11.47
CA ARG A 57 -1.01 -9.20 -11.60
C ARG A 57 0.27 -8.68 -12.27
N ARG A 58 0.17 -7.65 -13.09
CA ARG A 58 1.29 -7.07 -13.85
C ARG A 58 2.09 -6.12 -12.96
N LEU A 59 1.41 -5.32 -12.17
CA LEU A 59 2.03 -4.39 -11.21
C LEU A 59 2.32 -5.02 -9.85
N ARG A 60 1.74 -6.19 -9.57
CA ARG A 60 1.84 -6.91 -8.29
C ARG A 60 1.42 -6.09 -7.08
N LEU A 61 0.34 -5.31 -7.24
CA LEU A 61 -0.22 -4.45 -6.20
C LEU A 61 -1.74 -4.37 -6.33
N CYS A 62 -2.41 -3.92 -5.27
CA CYS A 62 -3.83 -3.59 -5.30
C CYS A 62 -4.04 -2.25 -6.00
N GLN A 63 -4.81 -2.28 -7.08
CA GLN A 63 -5.06 -1.18 -8.00
C GLN A 63 -6.57 -0.95 -8.12
N TRP A 64 -6.98 0.21 -8.58
CA TRP A 64 -8.38 0.47 -8.90
C TRP A 64 -8.89 -0.58 -9.91
N PRO A 65 -10.10 -1.14 -9.71
CA PRO A 65 -10.68 -2.19 -10.56
C PRO A 65 -10.59 -1.93 -12.07
N GLU A 66 -10.77 -0.66 -12.46
CA GLU A 66 -10.73 -0.20 -13.86
C GLU A 66 -9.34 -0.32 -14.52
N LYS A 67 -8.28 -0.40 -13.71
CA LYS A 67 -6.88 -0.48 -14.15
C LYS A 67 -6.24 -1.81 -13.82
N ALA A 68 -6.82 -2.58 -12.90
CA ALA A 68 -6.27 -3.84 -12.46
C ALA A 68 -6.41 -4.90 -13.55
N ASP A 69 -5.28 -5.53 -13.92
CA ASP A 69 -5.29 -6.74 -14.74
C ASP A 69 -5.72 -7.93 -13.86
N CYS A 70 -7.03 -8.06 -13.65
CA CYS A 70 -7.64 -9.19 -12.97
C CYS A 70 -8.53 -9.99 -13.93
N SER A 71 -8.19 -11.27 -14.09
CA SER A 71 -9.03 -12.25 -14.77
C SER A 71 -9.64 -13.19 -13.72
N SER A 72 -10.62 -12.74 -12.93
CA SER A 72 -11.48 -13.71 -12.24
C SER A 72 -12.29 -14.41 -13.32
N SER A 73 -12.26 -15.75 -13.37
CA SER A 73 -13.18 -16.48 -14.24
C SER A 73 -14.61 -16.10 -13.82
N GLU A 74 -15.30 -15.34 -14.67
CA GLU A 74 -16.73 -15.06 -14.55
C GLU A 74 -17.52 -16.38 -14.64
N GLU A 75 -17.67 -17.07 -13.51
CA GLU A 75 -18.85 -17.87 -13.22
C GLU A 75 -19.28 -17.55 -11.78
N ALA A 76 -19.69 -16.30 -11.57
CA ALA A 76 -20.48 -15.94 -10.41
C ALA A 76 -21.87 -16.56 -10.57
N THR A 77 -22.08 -17.71 -9.94
CA THR A 77 -23.41 -18.25 -9.70
C THR A 77 -24.18 -17.22 -8.89
N THR A 78 -25.25 -16.74 -9.50
CA THR A 78 -26.21 -15.77 -8.99
C THR A 78 -26.82 -16.30 -7.69
N PHE A 79 -26.52 -15.66 -6.56
CA PHE A 79 -27.36 -15.75 -5.37
C PHE A 79 -28.07 -14.41 -5.18
N TYR A 80 -29.27 -14.31 -5.75
CA TYR A 80 -30.24 -13.31 -5.33
C TYR A 80 -30.68 -13.64 -3.90
N ALA A 81 -30.26 -12.83 -2.94
CA ALA A 81 -30.93 -12.74 -1.65
C ALA A 81 -32.36 -12.21 -1.91
N THR A 82 -33.34 -13.07 -1.63
CA THR A 82 -34.77 -12.75 -1.73
C THR A 82 -35.19 -12.01 -0.46
N GLU A 83 -35.60 -10.75 -0.59
CA GLU A 83 -36.55 -10.12 0.35
C GLU A 83 -37.77 -9.61 -0.44
N PRO A 84 -38.98 -9.67 0.14
CA PRO A 84 -40.22 -9.41 -0.59
C PRO A 84 -40.47 -7.90 -0.71
N SER A 85 -40.46 -7.39 -1.95
CA SER A 85 -40.95 -6.04 -2.26
C SER A 85 -42.46 -6.05 -2.49
N THR A 86 -43.17 -5.30 -1.64
CA THR A 86 -44.55 -4.89 -1.85
C THR A 86 -44.65 -3.89 -3.01
N THR A 87 -45.58 -4.17 -3.91
CA THR A 87 -45.94 -3.44 -5.13
C THR A 87 -46.64 -2.11 -4.88
N ILE A 88 -46.21 -1.04 -5.56
CA ILE A 88 -47.13 0.00 -6.06
C ILE A 88 -46.71 0.39 -7.49
N ASP A 89 -47.69 0.21 -8.35
CA ASP A 89 -47.80 0.47 -9.78
C ASP A 89 -47.79 1.98 -10.09
N SER A 90 -47.10 2.39 -11.17
CA SER A 90 -47.62 3.37 -12.14
C SER A 90 -46.70 3.55 -13.36
N ALA A 91 -47.35 3.67 -14.51
CA ALA A 91 -46.90 3.61 -15.89
C ALA A 91 -46.11 4.85 -16.40
N PRO A 92 -45.58 4.83 -17.64
CA PRO A 92 -44.52 5.74 -18.10
C PRO A 92 -45.08 7.04 -18.70
N THR A 93 -44.30 8.12 -18.61
CA THR A 93 -44.51 9.33 -19.42
C THR A 93 -43.25 9.65 -20.20
N THR A 94 -43.36 9.51 -21.52
CA THR A 94 -42.44 9.93 -22.58
C THR A 94 -42.47 11.45 -22.70
N ILE A 95 -41.32 12.13 -22.66
CA ILE A 95 -41.18 13.49 -23.21
C ILE A 95 -39.84 13.60 -23.96
N GLU A 96 -39.97 14.28 -25.09
CA GLU A 96 -39.16 14.33 -26.29
C GLU A 96 -37.94 15.27 -26.18
N SER A 97 -36.99 15.03 -27.09
CA SER A 97 -35.72 15.71 -27.26
C SER A 97 -35.88 17.08 -27.95
N GLU A 98 -35.25 18.13 -27.43
CA GLU A 98 -34.88 19.31 -28.21
C GLU A 98 -33.40 19.67 -28.03
N THR A 99 -32.74 19.76 -29.18
CA THR A 99 -31.36 20.19 -29.41
C THR A 99 -31.26 21.71 -29.51
N VAL A 100 -30.29 22.33 -28.84
CA VAL A 100 -29.81 23.67 -29.21
C VAL A 100 -28.28 23.69 -29.19
N SER A 101 -27.73 23.88 -30.38
CA SER A 101 -26.33 24.14 -30.68
C SER A 101 -26.02 25.63 -30.58
N THR A 102 -24.85 25.99 -30.04
CA THR A 102 -24.07 27.14 -30.53
C THR A 102 -22.58 26.93 -30.23
N GLU A 103 -21.79 26.97 -31.29
CA GLU A 103 -20.32 26.95 -31.31
C GLU A 103 -19.69 28.24 -30.76
N SER A 104 -18.46 28.13 -30.27
CA SER A 104 -17.44 29.14 -30.57
C SER A 104 -16.05 28.50 -30.57
N SER A 105 -15.44 28.48 -31.75
CA SER A 105 -14.11 27.96 -32.07
C SER A 105 -13.00 28.99 -31.82
N ILE A 106 -11.83 28.55 -31.35
CA ILE A 106 -10.54 29.18 -31.67
C ILE A 106 -9.56 28.09 -32.11
N LYS A 107 -8.96 28.31 -33.29
CA LYS A 107 -8.08 27.40 -34.04
C LYS A 107 -6.64 27.48 -33.51
N TYR A 108 -5.98 26.33 -33.37
CA TYR A 108 -4.53 26.22 -33.38
C TYR A 108 -4.10 25.67 -34.75
N THR A 109 -3.10 26.31 -35.36
CA THR A 109 -2.46 25.95 -36.61
C THR A 109 -1.31 24.98 -36.36
N ASP A 110 -1.37 23.79 -36.95
CA ASP A 110 -0.26 22.86 -37.08
C ASP A 110 0.76 23.38 -38.11
N PHE A 111 2.06 23.16 -37.85
CA PHE A 111 3.11 23.29 -38.86
C PHE A 111 3.77 21.92 -39.04
N GLU A 112 3.68 21.41 -40.27
CA GLU A 112 4.22 20.15 -40.74
C GLU A 112 5.75 20.09 -40.67
N THR A 113 6.29 18.88 -40.54
CA THR A 113 7.70 18.60 -40.86
C THR A 113 7.73 17.52 -41.93
N THR A 114 8.14 17.88 -43.15
CA THR A 114 8.53 16.94 -44.20
C THR A 114 9.96 16.49 -43.99
N ALA A 115 10.16 15.17 -44.10
CA ALA A 115 11.44 14.51 -44.11
C ALA A 115 12.15 14.71 -45.45
N ASP A 116 13.48 14.82 -45.43
CA ASP A 116 14.35 14.31 -46.50
C ASP A 116 15.71 13.92 -45.92
N ASN A 117 16.18 12.75 -46.31
CA ASN A 117 17.46 12.14 -45.93
C ASN A 117 18.53 12.49 -46.98
N PHE A 118 19.73 12.90 -46.54
CA PHE A 118 20.95 12.76 -47.33
C PHE A 118 22.14 12.49 -46.39
N TYR A 119 22.90 11.43 -46.68
CA TYR A 119 24.05 10.95 -45.93
C TYR A 119 25.30 11.78 -46.23
N ASP A 120 26.09 12.11 -45.20
CA ASP A 120 27.57 12.09 -45.24
C ASP A 120 28.16 12.21 -43.82
N GLU A 121 29.19 11.42 -43.52
CA GLU A 121 29.97 11.36 -42.26
C GLU A 121 31.42 11.86 -42.54
N PRO A 122 32.30 12.04 -41.54
CA PRO A 122 32.48 13.24 -40.73
C PRO A 122 33.84 13.93 -40.98
N SER A 123 33.98 15.21 -40.62
CA SER A 123 35.30 15.77 -40.32
C SER A 123 35.23 16.83 -39.21
N SER A 124 35.72 16.42 -38.04
CA SER A 124 36.35 17.21 -36.97
C SER A 124 36.13 18.73 -36.97
N ALA A 125 35.25 19.21 -36.09
CA ALA A 125 35.33 20.57 -35.54
C ALA A 125 34.85 20.59 -34.08
N THR A 126 35.66 21.20 -33.24
CA THR A 126 35.58 21.35 -31.78
C THR A 126 34.20 21.79 -31.27
N ILE A 127 33.61 21.04 -30.33
CA ILE A 127 32.37 21.42 -29.64
C ILE A 127 32.72 22.38 -28.50
N HIS A 128 32.29 23.63 -28.62
CA HIS A 128 32.12 24.52 -27.48
C HIS A 128 30.88 24.06 -26.70
N ILE A 129 31.07 23.74 -25.43
CA ILE A 129 30.01 23.34 -24.51
C ILE A 129 29.32 24.62 -24.05
N ASP A 130 28.30 25.05 -24.79
CA ASP A 130 27.39 26.08 -24.30
C ASP A 130 26.45 25.48 -23.26
N GLN A 131 26.18 26.30 -22.25
CA GLN A 131 25.71 25.92 -20.93
C GLN A 131 24.42 25.07 -20.95
N VAL A 132 24.45 23.98 -20.19
CA VAL A 132 23.28 23.19 -19.83
C VAL A 132 22.26 24.12 -19.20
N GLY A 133 21.13 24.28 -19.89
CA GLY A 133 19.97 25.01 -19.38
C GLY A 133 19.51 24.43 -18.05
N GLU A 134 19.09 25.32 -17.16
CA GLU A 134 18.55 25.02 -15.84
C GLU A 134 17.62 23.80 -15.86
N GLU A 135 18.04 22.75 -15.17
CA GLU A 135 17.22 21.61 -14.80
C GLU A 135 16.02 22.13 -14.00
N LYS A 136 14.82 22.10 -14.57
CA LYS A 136 13.60 22.33 -13.79
C LYS A 136 13.51 21.21 -12.76
N GLN A 137 13.92 21.52 -11.55
CA GLN A 137 13.86 20.63 -10.39
C GLN A 137 12.40 20.19 -10.21
N HIS A 138 12.16 18.89 -10.31
CA HIS A 138 10.83 18.32 -10.10
C HIS A 138 10.46 18.49 -8.62
N ALA A 139 9.65 19.50 -8.32
CA ALA A 139 9.25 19.83 -6.95
C ALA A 139 8.27 18.78 -6.43
N CYS A 140 8.70 17.99 -5.43
CA CYS A 140 7.84 17.02 -4.78
C CYS A 140 6.79 17.70 -3.88
N ALA A 141 5.59 17.11 -3.80
CA ALA A 141 4.60 17.48 -2.80
C ALA A 141 5.19 17.29 -1.39
N GLN A 142 4.99 18.29 -0.53
CA GLN A 142 5.53 18.24 0.83
C GLN A 142 4.60 17.39 1.71
N PRO A 143 5.15 16.42 2.47
CA PRO A 143 4.39 15.69 3.49
C PRO A 143 3.79 16.63 4.54
N THR A 144 2.68 16.22 5.14
CA THR A 144 2.08 16.93 6.27
C THR A 144 2.69 16.42 7.57
N ASP A 145 3.42 17.29 8.27
CA ASP A 145 3.91 16.95 9.60
C ASP A 145 2.75 16.70 10.57
N VAL A 146 2.85 15.67 11.41
CA VAL A 146 1.82 15.33 12.40
C VAL A 146 1.46 16.51 13.30
N SER A 147 2.41 17.39 13.65
CA SER A 147 2.12 18.59 14.46
C SER A 147 1.17 19.59 13.79
N ASN A 148 1.07 19.54 12.46
CA ASN A 148 0.20 20.38 11.64
C ASN A 148 -1.04 19.63 11.13
N SER A 149 -1.22 18.36 11.51
CA SER A 149 -2.33 17.52 11.08
C SER A 149 -3.56 17.71 11.97
N SER A 150 -4.75 17.70 11.36
CA SER A 150 -6.02 17.58 12.09
C SER A 150 -6.44 16.11 12.34
N ALA A 151 -5.82 15.16 11.65
CA ALA A 151 -6.17 13.75 11.70
C ALA A 151 -5.33 12.97 12.74
N LEU A 152 -4.05 13.33 12.87
CA LEU A 152 -3.08 12.62 13.71
C LEU A 152 -2.53 13.54 14.79
N TYR A 153 -2.18 12.97 15.94
CA TYR A 153 -1.53 13.70 17.02
C TYR A 153 -0.60 12.79 17.83
N TRP A 154 0.40 13.41 18.46
CA TRP A 154 1.32 12.72 19.37
C TRP A 154 0.79 12.76 20.80
N GLN A 155 0.64 11.60 21.43
CA GLN A 155 0.29 11.49 22.84
C GLN A 155 1.46 10.95 23.65
N LYS A 156 1.80 11.64 24.75
CA LYS A 156 2.85 11.17 25.65
C LYS A 156 2.42 9.88 26.34
N TRP A 157 3.29 8.88 26.34
CA TRP A 157 3.02 7.55 26.89
C TRP A 157 4.30 7.02 27.56
N ARG A 158 4.14 6.21 28.61
CA ARG A 158 5.24 5.51 29.27
C ARG A 158 5.00 4.01 29.19
N TYR A 159 6.09 3.28 29.04
CA TYR A 159 6.06 1.84 29.12
C TYR A 159 5.48 1.38 30.47
N GLY A 160 4.52 0.45 30.42
CA GLY A 160 3.74 -0.01 31.58
C GLY A 160 2.38 0.69 31.73
N ASP A 161 2.19 1.87 31.13
CA ASP A 161 0.88 2.52 31.10
C ASP A 161 -0.05 1.84 30.08
N VAL A 162 -1.36 1.96 30.29
CA VAL A 162 -2.36 1.50 29.32
C VAL A 162 -2.20 2.28 28.01
N MET A 163 -2.03 1.56 26.90
CA MET A 163 -1.92 2.16 25.57
C MET A 163 -3.22 2.93 25.24
N PRO A 164 -3.15 4.16 24.67
CA PRO A 164 -4.34 4.89 24.27
C PRO A 164 -5.19 4.11 23.26
N TYR A 165 -6.52 4.12 23.40
CA TYR A 165 -7.43 3.45 22.46
C TYR A 165 -7.36 4.00 21.02
N SER A 166 -6.92 5.24 20.88
CA SER A 166 -6.70 5.91 19.59
C SER A 166 -5.31 5.68 19.02
N ALA A 167 -4.44 4.90 19.68
CA ALA A 167 -3.11 4.58 19.17
C ALA A 167 -3.22 3.87 17.82
N LEU A 168 -2.42 4.32 16.85
CA LEU A 168 -2.40 3.72 15.53
C LEU A 168 -1.48 2.49 15.54
N HIS A 169 -2.04 1.34 15.18
CA HIS A 169 -1.26 0.11 15.02
C HIS A 169 -0.53 0.12 13.67
N ALA A 170 0.77 -0.13 13.70
CA ALA A 170 1.57 -0.38 12.51
C ALA A 170 1.41 -1.83 12.03
N GLY A 171 1.31 -2.78 12.95
CA GLY A 171 1.15 -4.21 12.65
C GLY A 171 0.37 -4.96 13.72
N GLU A 172 -0.14 -6.13 13.33
CA GLU A 172 -0.79 -7.12 14.19
C GLU A 172 -0.13 -8.49 13.95
N GLN A 173 0.11 -9.22 15.02
CA GLN A 173 0.63 -10.59 14.98
C GLN A 173 -0.12 -11.47 15.97
N ILE A 174 -0.27 -12.77 15.67
CA ILE A 174 -0.72 -13.76 16.64
C ILE A 174 0.51 -14.41 17.27
N VAL A 175 0.61 -14.37 18.60
CA VAL A 175 1.73 -14.97 19.34
C VAL A 175 1.22 -16.04 20.28
N GLU A 176 1.89 -17.19 20.28
CA GLU A 176 1.65 -18.24 21.25
C GLU A 176 2.40 -17.93 22.56
N THR A 177 1.65 -17.92 23.66
CA THR A 177 2.16 -17.72 25.02
C THR A 177 2.76 -19.01 25.60
N VAL A 178 3.51 -18.91 26.70
CA VAL A 178 4.07 -20.08 27.41
C VAL A 178 2.98 -21.05 27.87
N ASP A 179 1.76 -20.57 28.13
CA ASP A 179 0.58 -21.36 28.45
C ASP A 179 -0.20 -21.84 27.21
N LYS A 180 0.40 -21.81 26.02
CA LYS A 180 -0.17 -22.26 24.73
C LYS A 180 -1.45 -21.55 24.31
N ARG A 181 -1.66 -20.32 24.81
CA ARG A 181 -2.74 -19.45 24.35
C ARG A 181 -2.24 -18.58 23.21
N LEU A 182 -3.03 -18.49 22.15
CA LEU A 182 -2.81 -17.53 21.08
C LEU A 182 -3.35 -16.18 21.52
N ILE A 183 -2.51 -15.14 21.47
CA ILE A 183 -2.89 -13.77 21.77
C ILE A 183 -2.55 -12.87 20.60
N LYS A 184 -3.30 -11.78 20.43
CA LYS A 184 -2.95 -10.74 19.47
C LYS A 184 -1.93 -9.80 20.09
N GLN A 185 -0.86 -9.56 19.36
CA GLN A 185 0.17 -8.59 19.66
C GLN A 185 0.13 -7.49 18.61
N TYR A 186 0.22 -6.25 19.07
CA TYR A 186 0.24 -5.08 18.22
C TYR A 186 1.59 -4.39 18.32
N THR A 187 1.97 -3.73 17.23
CA THR A 187 3.06 -2.76 17.20
C THR A 187 2.44 -1.38 17.00
N GLU A 188 2.80 -0.42 17.83
CA GLU A 188 2.34 0.97 17.71
C GLU A 188 3.51 1.84 17.23
N ILE A 189 3.18 2.92 16.53
CA ILE A 189 4.18 3.89 16.06
C ILE A 189 4.54 4.80 17.23
N VAL A 190 5.84 4.91 17.49
CA VAL A 190 6.36 5.80 18.52
C VAL A 190 7.42 6.75 18.00
N LYS A 191 7.48 7.93 18.62
CA LYS A 191 8.53 8.91 18.45
C LYS A 191 9.34 9.04 19.73
N VAL A 192 10.63 8.82 19.61
CA VAL A 192 11.64 8.99 20.66
C VAL A 192 12.47 10.22 20.32
N VAL A 193 12.64 11.15 21.27
CA VAL A 193 13.48 12.34 21.07
C VAL A 193 14.77 12.18 21.87
N ARG A 194 15.93 12.22 21.20
CA ARG A 194 17.26 12.16 21.82
C ARG A 194 18.09 13.34 21.34
N ASN A 195 18.61 14.14 22.29
CA ASN A 195 19.43 15.32 22.00
C ASN A 195 18.78 16.30 21.00
N GLY A 196 17.45 16.41 21.00
CA GLY A 196 16.70 17.27 20.08
C GLY A 196 16.35 16.62 18.73
N THR A 197 16.85 15.42 18.43
CA THR A 197 16.53 14.67 17.22
C THR A 197 15.40 13.68 17.47
N SER A 198 14.41 13.68 16.58
CA SER A 198 13.32 12.72 16.59
C SER A 198 13.72 11.43 15.88
N HIS A 199 13.29 10.30 16.45
CA HIS A 199 13.44 8.98 15.87
C HIS A 199 12.09 8.28 15.88
N ILE A 200 11.72 7.69 14.74
CA ILE A 200 10.51 6.87 14.63
C ILE A 200 10.88 5.42 14.89
N GLY A 201 10.05 4.75 15.68
CA GLY A 201 10.22 3.36 16.05
C GLY A 201 8.90 2.69 16.34
N ALA A 202 8.98 1.52 16.98
CA ALA A 202 7.83 0.70 17.30
C ALA A 202 7.86 0.20 18.75
N THR A 203 6.68 0.04 19.34
CA THR A 203 6.48 -0.67 20.61
C THR A 203 6.33 -2.17 20.40
N LEU A 204 6.64 -2.90 21.46
CA LEU A 204 6.31 -4.31 21.63
C LEU A 204 5.25 -4.45 22.75
N GLY A 205 3.97 -4.56 22.39
CA GLY A 205 2.86 -4.81 23.33
C GLY A 205 2.87 -6.24 23.92
N PRO A 206 2.12 -6.56 25.00
CA PRO A 206 2.49 -7.66 25.89
C PRO A 206 2.01 -9.03 25.40
N SER A 207 2.97 -9.86 24.95
CA SER A 207 3.05 -11.23 25.43
C SER A 207 3.92 -11.24 26.68
N ARG A 208 3.49 -11.87 27.78
CA ARG A 208 4.14 -11.85 29.11
C ARG A 208 5.59 -12.39 29.17
N PHE A 209 6.27 -12.62 28.04
CA PHE A 209 7.39 -13.57 28.01
C PHE A 209 8.66 -13.21 27.23
N THR A 210 8.84 -12.02 26.63
CA THR A 210 10.13 -11.67 26.02
C THR A 210 10.42 -10.17 26.10
N ASN A 211 11.69 -9.78 26.33
CA ASN A 211 12.22 -8.42 26.50
C ASN A 211 11.34 -7.32 25.86
N GLN A 212 10.47 -6.74 26.67
CA GLN A 212 9.50 -5.72 26.25
C GLN A 212 10.15 -4.35 26.27
N GLY A 213 9.97 -3.56 25.21
CA GLY A 213 10.43 -2.19 25.15
C GLY A 213 10.09 -1.50 23.85
N ILE A 214 10.51 -0.25 23.75
CA ILE A 214 10.37 0.59 22.56
C ILE A 214 11.66 0.45 21.76
N TYR A 215 11.57 0.01 20.52
CA TYR A 215 12.71 -0.15 19.62
C TYR A 215 12.73 0.95 18.57
N TYR A 216 13.90 1.49 18.27
CA TYR A 216 14.08 2.53 17.26
C TYR A 216 15.48 2.46 16.67
N LEU A 217 15.65 3.07 15.49
CA LEU A 217 16.96 3.22 14.86
C LEU A 217 17.64 4.50 15.38
N HIS A 218 18.88 4.37 15.85
CA HIS A 218 19.69 5.52 16.26
C HIS A 218 21.11 5.37 15.71
N ASN A 219 21.57 6.31 14.89
CA ASN A 219 22.90 6.30 14.28
C ASN A 219 23.27 4.98 13.57
N GLY A 220 22.29 4.36 12.89
CA GLY A 220 22.49 3.09 12.17
C GLY A 220 22.45 1.83 13.06
N GLU A 221 22.24 1.98 14.36
CA GLU A 221 22.20 0.88 15.33
C GLU A 221 20.81 0.70 15.94
N LEU A 222 20.54 -0.53 16.38
CA LEU A 222 19.33 -0.86 17.13
C LEU A 222 19.42 -0.23 18.52
N ALA A 223 18.49 0.67 18.84
CA ALA A 223 18.36 1.28 20.15
C ALA A 223 17.04 0.90 20.83
N GLN A 224 17.03 0.97 22.16
CA GLN A 224 15.87 0.62 22.96
C GLN A 224 15.62 1.61 24.10
N VAL A 225 14.35 1.88 24.38
CA VAL A 225 13.89 2.67 25.54
C VAL A 225 13.01 1.81 26.44
N TYR A 226 13.26 1.89 27.76
CA TYR A 226 12.54 1.14 28.77
C TYR A 226 11.72 2.03 29.72
N ASN A 227 12.34 3.02 30.36
CA ASN A 227 11.71 3.77 31.47
C ASN A 227 11.52 5.27 31.18
N GLU A 228 11.75 5.70 29.93
CA GLU A 228 11.55 7.08 29.52
C GLU A 228 10.22 7.26 28.80
N PRO A 229 9.55 8.42 28.96
CA PRO A 229 8.33 8.70 28.23
C PRO A 229 8.66 8.88 26.75
N VAL A 230 7.83 8.30 25.90
CA VAL A 230 7.87 8.48 24.45
C VAL A 230 6.55 9.09 23.98
N TRP A 231 6.46 9.39 22.70
CA TRP A 231 5.22 9.81 22.07
C TRP A 231 4.66 8.66 21.25
N VAL A 232 3.39 8.32 21.44
CA VAL A 232 2.67 7.34 20.62
C VAL A 232 1.82 8.10 19.61
N LEU A 233 1.81 7.64 18.37
CA LEU A 233 0.98 8.23 17.33
C LEU A 233 -0.48 7.81 17.52
N CYS A 234 -1.36 8.79 17.59
CA CYS A 234 -2.79 8.58 17.71
C CYS A 234 -3.55 9.16 16.51
N VAL A 235 -4.68 8.55 16.19
CA VAL A 235 -5.61 9.02 15.16
C VAL A 235 -6.91 9.50 15.82
N HIS A 236 -7.40 10.66 15.40
CA HIS A 236 -8.73 11.13 15.80
C HIS A 236 -9.81 10.24 15.19
N SER A 237 -10.83 9.88 15.98
CA SER A 237 -11.88 8.95 15.55
C SER A 237 -12.61 9.37 14.27
N ALA A 238 -12.76 10.68 14.04
CA ALA A 238 -13.39 11.24 12.85
C ALA A 238 -12.61 10.98 11.54
N TYR A 239 -11.33 10.61 11.64
CA TYR A 239 -10.42 10.41 10.50
C TYR A 239 -9.89 8.99 10.40
N LYS A 240 -10.37 8.05 11.24
CA LYS A 240 -9.87 6.67 11.28
C LYS A 240 -9.99 5.97 9.93
N ASP A 241 -11.02 6.29 9.15
CA ASP A 241 -11.26 5.70 7.82
C ASP A 241 -10.58 6.48 6.67
N ASN A 242 -9.92 7.60 6.98
CA ASN A 242 -9.25 8.47 6.01
C ASN A 242 -7.73 8.35 6.03
N VAL A 243 -7.16 7.60 6.97
CA VAL A 243 -5.71 7.39 7.09
C VAL A 243 -5.38 5.96 6.67
N HIS A 244 -4.55 5.83 5.63
CA HIS A 244 -4.25 4.53 5.02
C HIS A 244 -2.75 4.34 4.79
N TRP A 245 -2.36 3.08 4.77
CA TRP A 245 -1.02 2.64 4.37
C TRP A 245 -0.98 2.49 2.86
N ILE A 246 -0.12 3.26 2.21
CA ILE A 246 0.06 3.26 0.76
C ILE A 246 1.38 2.57 0.43
N PRO A 247 1.37 1.49 -0.38
CA PRO A 247 2.60 0.82 -0.80
C PRO A 247 3.56 1.77 -1.51
N TRP A 248 4.84 1.59 -1.22
CA TRP A 248 5.90 2.50 -1.62
C TRP A 248 7.24 1.78 -1.80
N SER A 249 8.21 2.47 -2.41
CA SER A 249 9.54 1.93 -2.70
C SER A 249 10.65 2.96 -2.47
N SER A 250 11.82 2.48 -2.04
CA SER A 250 13.05 3.27 -1.96
C SER A 250 13.54 3.76 -3.33
N SER A 251 13.04 3.20 -4.44
CA SER A 251 13.36 3.68 -5.79
C SER A 251 12.66 4.99 -6.18
N GLU A 252 11.60 5.36 -5.46
CA GLU A 252 10.78 6.51 -5.81
C GLU A 252 11.41 7.82 -5.32
N LEU A 253 11.31 8.87 -6.15
CA LEU A 253 11.91 10.17 -5.86
C LEU A 253 11.08 11.01 -4.88
N CYS A 254 9.76 11.04 -5.04
CA CYS A 254 8.88 11.94 -4.30
C CYS A 254 7.93 11.15 -3.42
N PRO A 255 7.71 11.50 -2.14
CA PRO A 255 6.75 10.81 -1.29
C PRO A 255 5.35 10.75 -1.92
N PRO A 256 4.52 9.76 -1.55
CA PRO A 256 3.16 9.69 -2.03
C PRO A 256 2.39 10.96 -1.63
N PRO A 257 1.42 11.40 -2.45
CA PRO A 257 0.59 12.57 -2.12
C PRO A 257 -0.09 12.41 -0.76
N ASN A 258 -0.17 13.50 0.00
CA ASN A 258 -0.75 13.54 1.34
C ASN A 258 -0.09 12.59 2.35
N ALA A 259 1.18 12.23 2.15
CA ALA A 259 1.96 11.50 3.15
C ALA A 259 2.07 12.29 4.46
N PHE A 260 2.10 11.56 5.57
CA PHE A 260 2.40 12.12 6.88
C PHE A 260 3.88 11.97 7.20
N SER A 261 4.45 13.01 7.82
CA SER A 261 5.80 13.01 8.35
C SER A 261 5.83 13.33 9.84
N SER A 262 6.95 13.02 10.48
CA SER A 262 7.35 13.69 11.70
C SER A 262 8.77 14.18 11.51
N ASP A 263 8.92 15.50 11.59
CA ASP A 263 10.17 16.19 11.27
C ASP A 263 10.58 15.84 9.83
N GLU A 264 11.76 15.24 9.64
CA GLU A 264 12.30 14.88 8.33
C GLU A 264 11.89 13.48 7.83
N PHE A 265 11.25 12.67 8.67
CA PHE A 265 10.94 11.27 8.36
C PHE A 265 9.48 11.09 7.93
N LEU A 266 9.28 10.39 6.82
CA LEU A 266 7.97 9.84 6.47
C LEU A 266 7.60 8.76 7.50
N LEU A 267 6.34 8.74 7.92
CA LEU A 267 5.83 7.67 8.78
C LEU A 267 5.58 6.44 7.93
N ALA A 268 6.40 5.41 8.10
CA ALA A 268 6.38 4.23 7.26
C ALA A 268 6.35 2.94 8.09
N ARG A 269 6.00 1.82 7.44
CA ARG A 269 6.09 0.48 8.00
C ARG A 269 6.55 -0.53 6.96
N ALA A 270 7.22 -1.58 7.40
CA ALA A 270 7.53 -2.72 6.54
C ALA A 270 7.35 -4.04 7.28
N LEU A 271 7.25 -5.12 6.50
CA LEU A 271 7.18 -6.48 7.02
C LEU A 271 8.52 -6.85 7.68
N HIS A 272 8.49 -7.22 8.97
CA HIS A 272 9.64 -7.60 9.76
C HIS A 272 9.53 -9.09 10.14
N HIS A 273 10.58 -9.90 9.89
CA HIS A 273 10.48 -11.37 9.89
C HIS A 273 11.34 -12.04 10.98
N PRO A 274 10.87 -13.19 11.52
CA PRO A 274 11.59 -14.43 11.21
C PRO A 274 10.73 -15.67 10.84
N ARG A 275 9.38 -15.67 10.93
CA ARG A 275 8.54 -16.83 10.49
C ARG A 275 7.20 -16.50 9.83
N GLU A 276 6.51 -15.44 10.27
CA GLU A 276 5.16 -15.09 9.77
C GLU A 276 5.07 -13.66 9.21
N GLY A 277 6.07 -12.82 9.49
CA GLY A 277 6.12 -11.42 9.03
C GLY A 277 5.04 -10.56 9.67
N PHE A 278 5.41 -9.57 10.47
CA PHE A 278 4.46 -8.58 10.98
C PHE A 278 5.00 -7.19 10.71
N TYR A 279 4.10 -6.22 10.58
CA TYR A 279 4.52 -4.87 10.24
C TYR A 279 5.15 -4.16 11.43
N VAL A 280 6.29 -3.52 11.17
CA VAL A 280 7.02 -2.69 12.13
C VAL A 280 7.16 -1.29 11.54
N ALA A 281 6.90 -0.29 12.38
CA ALA A 281 7.03 1.11 12.01
C ALA A 281 8.49 1.57 12.01
N GLY A 282 8.79 2.55 11.16
CA GLY A 282 10.06 3.26 11.16
C GLY A 282 9.95 4.59 10.39
N GLY A 283 11.02 5.37 10.45
CA GLY A 283 11.15 6.61 9.69
C GLY A 283 11.75 6.31 8.33
N ALA A 284 11.06 6.67 7.25
CA ALA A 284 11.58 6.53 5.90
C ALA A 284 12.06 7.88 5.35
N THR A 285 13.17 7.84 4.62
CA THR A 285 13.67 8.94 3.80
C THR A 285 13.45 8.57 2.33
N PRO A 286 12.97 9.48 1.47
CA PRO A 286 12.92 9.23 0.02
C PRO A 286 14.30 8.80 -0.49
N ARG A 287 14.33 7.85 -1.44
CA ARG A 287 15.56 7.27 -1.99
C ARG A 287 16.40 6.41 -1.05
N GLU A 288 15.90 6.09 0.14
CA GLU A 288 16.56 5.20 1.08
C GLU A 288 15.64 4.02 1.44
N PRO A 289 16.20 2.82 1.69
CA PRO A 289 15.44 1.71 2.22
C PRO A 289 14.93 2.03 3.63
N LEU A 290 13.72 1.58 3.95
CA LEU A 290 13.21 1.65 5.30
C LEU A 290 13.94 0.62 6.18
N ILE A 291 14.65 1.11 7.18
CA ILE A 291 15.25 0.26 8.22
C ILE A 291 14.24 0.11 9.36
N THR A 292 13.67 -1.08 9.50
CA THR A 292 12.82 -1.41 10.65
C THR A 292 13.67 -1.95 11.78
N ALA A 293 13.42 -1.46 13.00
CA ALA A 293 14.17 -1.79 14.20
C ALA A 293 13.25 -2.48 15.20
N PHE A 294 13.41 -3.80 15.34
CA PHE A 294 12.59 -4.62 16.23
C PHE A 294 13.33 -5.88 16.65
N GLN A 295 14.01 -5.84 17.80
CA GLN A 295 14.94 -6.89 18.27
C GLN A 295 16.16 -7.14 17.37
N ASN A 296 16.04 -6.95 16.06
CA ASN A 296 17.08 -6.85 15.05
C ASN A 296 16.77 -5.71 14.08
N LEU A 297 17.73 -5.37 13.22
CA LEU A 297 17.53 -4.44 12.11
C LEU A 297 17.18 -5.22 10.84
N GLN A 298 16.28 -4.67 10.04
CA GLN A 298 15.95 -5.20 8.72
C GLN A 298 15.81 -4.05 7.72
N SER A 299 16.49 -4.17 6.58
CA SER A 299 16.41 -3.23 5.46
C SER A 299 15.29 -3.64 4.50
N ASN A 300 14.44 -2.69 4.10
CA ASN A 300 13.28 -2.95 3.25
C ASN A 300 13.21 -1.91 2.13
N ASP A 301 13.43 -2.35 0.89
CA ASP A 301 13.27 -1.49 -0.30
C ASP A 301 11.81 -1.25 -0.66
N HIS A 302 10.90 -2.11 -0.18
CA HIS A 302 9.46 -1.96 -0.33
C HIS A 302 8.83 -1.83 1.06
N TYR A 303 7.99 -0.82 1.23
CA TYR A 303 7.38 -0.48 2.51
C TYR A 303 6.09 0.29 2.27
N ASP A 304 5.25 0.47 3.29
CA ASP A 304 4.08 1.33 3.20
C ASP A 304 4.37 2.69 3.85
N VAL A 305 3.85 3.76 3.26
CA VAL A 305 3.85 5.12 3.84
C VAL A 305 2.43 5.46 4.30
N LEU A 306 2.31 6.12 5.45
CA LEU A 306 1.04 6.56 5.99
C LEU A 306 0.56 7.82 5.27
N CYS A 307 -0.64 7.80 4.68
CA CYS A 307 -1.19 8.91 3.92
C CYS A 307 -2.64 9.23 4.30
N ALA A 308 -3.04 10.48 4.09
CA ALA A 308 -4.46 10.86 4.08
C ALA A 308 -5.09 10.60 2.72
N VAL A 309 -6.26 9.96 2.71
CA VAL A 309 -7.07 9.71 1.52
C VAL A 309 -8.35 10.55 1.62
N ASN A 310 -8.52 11.48 0.68
CA ASN A 310 -9.73 12.29 0.57
C ASN A 310 -10.84 11.47 -0.10
N SER A 311 -12.01 11.42 0.52
CA SER A 311 -13.22 10.78 -0.02
C SER A 311 -13.85 11.49 -1.24
N PHE A 312 -13.18 12.49 -1.83
CA PHE A 312 -13.74 13.44 -2.82
C PHE A 312 -13.06 13.43 -4.20
N ALA A 313 -12.15 12.51 -4.49
CA ALA A 313 -11.54 12.40 -5.82
C ALA A 313 -12.46 11.65 -6.82
N THR A 314 -13.66 12.18 -7.07
CA THR A 314 -14.53 11.73 -8.17
C THR A 314 -14.76 12.87 -9.16
N LYS A 315 -14.57 12.56 -10.45
CA LYS A 315 -14.84 13.36 -11.66
C LYS A 315 -13.85 14.49 -11.99
N LYS A 316 -12.84 14.16 -12.81
CA LYS A 316 -12.52 14.93 -14.02
C LYS A 316 -11.61 14.15 -14.98
N GLU A 317 -12.18 13.84 -16.14
CA GLU A 317 -11.56 13.68 -17.47
C GLU A 317 -10.27 12.85 -17.59
N ALA A 318 -10.44 11.55 -17.81
CA ALA A 318 -9.47 10.74 -18.52
C ALA A 318 -9.68 10.94 -20.04
N THR A 319 -8.99 11.91 -20.63
CA THR A 319 -8.71 11.84 -22.07
C THR A 319 -7.63 10.77 -22.28
N GLU A 320 -8.01 9.74 -23.03
CA GLU A 320 -7.16 8.61 -23.40
C GLU A 320 -5.84 9.07 -24.05
N PRO A 321 -4.65 8.67 -23.55
CA PRO A 321 -3.46 8.73 -24.36
C PRO A 321 -3.47 7.55 -25.35
N ARG A 322 -3.99 7.81 -26.55
CA ARG A 322 -3.90 6.91 -27.69
C ARG A 322 -2.47 6.96 -28.25
N TRP A 323 -1.69 5.90 -28.05
CA TRP A 323 -0.37 5.72 -28.69
C TRP A 323 -0.29 4.33 -29.36
N PRO A 324 0.60 4.16 -30.35
CA PRO A 324 0.28 3.48 -31.60
C PRO A 324 0.56 1.98 -31.54
N MET A 325 -0.24 1.21 -32.28
CA MET A 325 0.01 -0.21 -32.51
C MET A 325 1.39 -0.39 -33.17
N ARG A 326 2.35 -1.01 -32.44
CA ARG A 326 3.54 -1.57 -33.06
C ARG A 326 3.15 -2.82 -33.84
N ARG A 327 3.41 -2.82 -35.15
CA ARG A 327 3.30 -4.01 -36.01
C ARG A 327 4.31 -5.06 -35.53
N ARG A 328 3.89 -6.33 -35.47
CA ARG A 328 4.78 -7.47 -35.25
C ARG A 328 5.71 -7.63 -36.47
N PRO A 329 7.01 -7.91 -36.30
CA PRO A 329 7.84 -8.43 -37.38
C PRO A 329 7.36 -9.85 -37.71
N THR A 330 7.29 -10.14 -39.01
CA THR A 330 6.96 -11.44 -39.62
C THR A 330 8.05 -12.47 -39.41
#